data_AF-D5RCX6-F1
#
_entry.id   AF-D5RCX6-F1
#
_cell.length_a   1.000
_cell.length_b   1.000
_cell.length_c   1.000
_cell.angle_alpha   90.00
_cell.angle_beta   90.00
_cell.angle_gamma   90.00
#
_symmetry.space_group_name_H-M   'P 1'
#
loop_
_entity.id
_entity.type
_entity.pdbx_description
1 polymer ?
#
loop_
_entity_poly.entity_id
_entity_poly.type
_entity_poly.pdbx_seq_one_letter_code
_entity_poly.pdbx_strand_id
1 'polypeptide(L)'
;MDKYRVGVEEAIEDVMKRPVNKKVQFEGATFIIPENTRINPKHGNLVDEKTGYGIFISFSINPHCISKKINNREYGFFFDKHDTNINKIAKEIMRINGFKDTCK
;
A
#
# COMPACT_ATOMS: atom_id res chain seq x y z
N MET A 1 -14.58 -22.11 -4.11
CA MET A 1 -13.71 -20.97 -3.80
C MET A 1 -12.75 -21.38 -2.71
N ASP A 2 -11.48 -20.99 -2.82
CA ASP A 2 -10.45 -21.25 -1.81
C ASP A 2 -10.72 -20.40 -0.56
N LYS A 3 -10.70 -21.01 0.63
CA LYS A 3 -10.89 -20.31 1.93
C LYS A 3 -9.86 -19.21 2.12
N TYR A 4 -8.64 -19.41 1.62
CA TYR A 4 -7.59 -18.41 1.69
C TYR A 4 -7.98 -17.15 0.91
N ARG A 5 -8.53 -17.31 -0.29
CA ARG A 5 -8.92 -16.18 -1.14
C ARG A 5 -10.03 -15.36 -0.50
N VAL A 6 -11.05 -16.02 0.07
CA VAL A 6 -12.13 -15.35 0.78
C VAL A 6 -11.59 -14.55 1.97
N GLY A 7 -10.68 -15.12 2.76
CA GLY A 7 -10.04 -14.42 3.87
C GLY A 7 -9.24 -13.18 3.45
N VAL A 8 -8.57 -13.23 2.30
CA VAL A 8 -7.87 -12.07 1.73
C VAL A 8 -8.85 -10.97 1.30
N GLU A 9 -9.94 -11.33 0.62
CA GLU A 9 -10.99 -10.39 0.21
C GLU A 9 -11.62 -9.68 1.42
N GLU A 10 -11.95 -10.43 2.49
CA GLU A 10 -12.47 -9.88 3.75
C GLU A 10 -11.48 -8.93 4.44
N ALA A 11 -10.19 -9.29 4.47
CA ALA A 11 -9.15 -8.45 5.05
C ALA A 11 -8.98 -7.13 4.27
N ILE A 12 -9.03 -7.17 2.93
CA ILE A 12 -8.98 -5.98 2.09
C ILE A 12 -10.19 -5.07 2.37
N GLU A 13 -11.40 -5.63 2.48
CA GLU A 13 -12.59 -4.86 2.81
C GLU A 13 -12.55 -4.21 4.19
N ASP A 14 -12.01 -4.89 5.21
CA ASP A 14 -11.83 -4.31 6.53
C ASP A 14 -10.81 -3.17 6.47
N VAL A 15 -9.66 -3.37 5.81
CA VAL A 15 -8.61 -2.35 5.65
C VAL A 15 -9.10 -1.11 4.93
N MET A 16 -9.95 -1.28 3.90
CA MET A 16 -10.57 -0.16 3.16
C MET A 16 -11.36 0.79 4.04
N LYS A 17 -11.91 0.31 5.16
CA LYS A 17 -12.73 1.11 6.10
C LYS A 17 -11.90 1.82 7.16
N ARG A 18 -10.59 1.54 7.25
CA ARG A 18 -9.72 2.06 8.30
C ARG A 18 -9.22 3.47 7.96
N PRO A 19 -8.98 4.32 8.98
CA PRO A 19 -8.29 5.59 8.78
C PRO A 19 -6.90 5.39 8.16
N VAL A 20 -6.53 6.28 7.23
CA VAL A 20 -5.19 6.30 6.58
C VAL A 20 -4.34 7.39 7.23
N ASN A 21 -3.86 7.13 8.44
CA ASN A 21 -3.11 8.10 9.26
C ASN A 21 -1.93 7.50 10.03
N LYS A 22 -1.67 6.18 9.90
CA LYS A 22 -0.54 5.52 10.57
C LYS A 22 0.77 5.88 9.89
N LYS A 23 1.72 6.48 10.62
CA LYS A 23 3.06 6.79 10.10
C LYS A 23 3.98 5.59 10.27
N VAL A 24 4.66 5.19 9.20
CA VAL A 24 5.58 4.03 9.16
C VAL A 24 6.86 4.40 8.43
N GLN A 25 8.01 3.96 8.95
CA GLN A 25 9.31 4.09 8.27
C GLN A 25 9.48 2.98 7.23
N PHE A 26 9.92 3.34 6.04
CA PHE A 26 10.33 2.40 5.00
C PHE A 26 11.53 2.99 4.25
N GLU A 27 12.64 2.27 4.26
CA GLU A 27 13.82 2.61 3.46
C GLU A 27 14.29 4.07 3.63
N GLY A 28 14.27 4.55 4.88
CA GLY A 28 14.72 5.91 5.25
C GLY A 28 13.70 7.03 5.04
N ALA A 29 12.45 6.72 4.65
CA ALA A 29 11.37 7.69 4.53
C ALA A 29 10.15 7.31 5.37
N THR A 30 9.37 8.30 5.76
CA THR A 30 8.10 8.11 6.47
C THR A 30 6.93 8.14 5.50
N PHE A 31 6.07 7.13 5.55
CA PHE A 31 4.84 7.03 4.77
C PHE A 31 3.62 6.90 5.69
N ILE A 32 2.47 7.34 5.20
CA ILE A 32 1.18 7.21 5.88
C ILE A 32 0.40 6.06 5.25
N ILE A 33 -0.03 5.10 6.07
CA ILE A 33 -0.75 3.89 5.65
C ILE A 33 -2.02 3.69 6.51
N PRO A 34 -2.93 2.77 6.15
CA PRO A 34 -4.08 2.45 6.97
C PRO A 34 -3.70 1.96 8.37
N GLU A 35 -4.52 2.26 9.37
CA GLU A 35 -4.34 1.74 10.72
C GLU A 35 -4.35 0.19 10.76
N ASN A 36 -3.64 -0.37 11.75
CA ASN A 36 -3.45 -1.82 11.89
C ASN A 36 -2.87 -2.50 10.62
N THR A 37 -2.04 -1.77 9.88
CA THR A 37 -1.25 -2.35 8.78
C THR A 37 0.22 -2.05 8.96
N ARG A 38 1.09 -2.82 8.32
CA ARG A 38 2.53 -2.57 8.27
C ARG A 38 3.07 -2.72 6.86
N ILE A 39 4.20 -2.09 6.60
CA ILE A 39 4.97 -2.36 5.38
C ILE A 39 5.87 -3.56 5.66
N ASN A 40 5.82 -4.57 4.78
CA ASN A 40 6.73 -5.71 4.84
C ASN A 40 8.15 -5.23 4.49
N PRO A 41 9.15 -5.34 5.39
CA PRO A 41 10.50 -4.85 5.10
C PRO A 41 11.19 -5.62 3.97
N LYS A 42 10.82 -6.89 3.74
CA LYS A 42 11.43 -7.72 2.69
C LYS A 42 10.83 -7.48 1.30
N HIS A 43 9.52 -7.22 1.24
CA HIS A 43 8.76 -7.20 -0.02
C HIS A 43 8.10 -5.86 -0.31
N GLY A 44 8.11 -4.92 0.63
CA GLY A 44 7.47 -3.61 0.50
C GLY A 44 5.95 -3.62 0.49
N ASN A 45 5.32 -4.80 0.43
CA ASN A 45 3.86 -4.94 0.40
C ASN A 45 3.23 -4.61 1.76
N LEU A 46 2.00 -4.11 1.73
CA LEU A 46 1.19 -3.88 2.91
C LEU A 46 0.74 -5.23 3.48
N VAL A 47 0.76 -5.35 4.80
CA VAL A 47 0.27 -6.52 5.54
C VAL A 47 -0.74 -6.05 6.56
N ASP A 48 -1.91 -6.67 6.57
CA ASP A 48 -2.88 -6.48 7.63
C ASP A 48 -2.37 -7.12 8.93
N GLU A 49 -2.20 -6.32 9.98
CA GLU A 49 -1.65 -6.80 11.25
C GLU A 49 -2.66 -7.67 12.01
N LYS A 50 -3.97 -7.53 11.74
CA LYS A 50 -5.00 -8.35 12.40
C LYS A 50 -4.99 -9.80 11.91
N THR A 51 -4.87 -10.00 10.59
CA THR A 51 -4.99 -11.32 9.95
C THR A 51 -3.65 -11.90 9.49
N GLY A 52 -2.64 -11.06 9.30
CA GLY A 52 -1.37 -11.43 8.69
C GLY A 52 -1.40 -11.50 7.16
N TYR A 53 -2.55 -11.26 6.51
CA TYR A 53 -2.65 -11.32 5.06
C TYR A 53 -1.91 -10.17 4.37
N GLY A 54 -1.20 -10.52 3.30
CA GLY A 54 -0.58 -9.56 2.40
C GLY A 54 -1.62 -8.94 1.47
N ILE A 55 -1.56 -7.63 1.32
CA ILE A 55 -2.41 -6.84 0.44
C ILE A 55 -1.56 -6.43 -0.76
N PHE A 56 -2.15 -6.48 -1.96
CA PHE A 56 -1.46 -6.18 -3.22
C PHE A 56 -1.29 -4.67 -3.44
N ILE A 57 -0.66 -4.00 -2.47
CA ILE A 57 -0.25 -2.60 -2.45
C ILE A 57 1.18 -2.57 -1.88
N SER A 58 2.14 -2.00 -2.60
CA SER A 58 3.56 -2.08 -2.24
C SER A 58 4.30 -0.77 -2.43
N PHE A 59 5.21 -0.49 -1.49
CA PHE A 59 6.22 0.56 -1.57
C PHE A 59 7.54 -0.02 -2.06
N SER A 60 8.32 0.75 -2.82
CA SER A 60 9.57 0.26 -3.42
C SER A 60 10.61 1.37 -3.50
N ILE A 61 11.90 1.01 -3.50
CA ILE A 61 13.02 1.90 -3.86
C ILE A 61 13.36 1.84 -5.36
N ASN A 62 12.67 0.98 -6.12
CA ASN A 62 12.75 0.88 -7.57
C ASN A 62 11.49 1.51 -8.16
N PRO A 63 11.49 2.83 -8.45
CA PRO A 63 10.32 3.54 -8.94
C PRO A 63 9.95 3.11 -10.37
N HIS A 64 8.66 3.22 -10.68
CA HIS A 64 8.13 3.15 -12.04
C HIS A 64 7.29 4.41 -12.30
N CYS A 65 6.25 4.33 -13.13
CA CYS A 65 5.42 5.47 -13.48
C CYS A 65 4.60 6.04 -12.31
N ILE A 66 4.45 5.32 -11.20
CA ILE A 66 3.94 5.88 -9.94
C ILE A 66 5.09 6.08 -8.97
N SER A 67 5.46 7.33 -8.71
CA SER A 67 6.64 7.63 -7.90
C SER A 67 6.53 8.90 -7.06
N LYS A 68 7.43 9.01 -6.09
CA LYS A 68 7.66 10.21 -5.29
C LYS A 68 9.15 10.33 -4.97
N LYS A 69 9.69 11.54 -5.10
CA LYS A 69 11.05 11.88 -4.68
C LYS A 69 11.05 12.46 -3.25
N ILE A 70 11.90 11.94 -2.38
CA ILE A 70 12.14 12.41 -1.01
C ILE A 70 13.65 12.45 -0.79
N ASN A 71 14.21 13.61 -0.42
CA ASN A 71 15.64 13.79 -0.14
C ASN A 71 16.58 13.17 -1.18
N ASN A 72 16.29 13.43 -2.45
CA ASN A 72 17.05 12.92 -3.60
C ASN A 72 16.96 11.41 -3.88
N ARG A 73 16.21 10.64 -3.08
CA ARG A 73 15.83 9.25 -3.35
C ARG A 73 14.42 9.20 -3.93
N GLU A 74 14.22 8.34 -4.92
CA GLU A 74 12.91 8.13 -5.54
C GLU A 74 12.31 6.81 -5.05
N TYR A 75 11.02 6.87 -4.70
CA TYR A 75 10.24 5.75 -4.18
C TYR A 75 9.12 5.42 -5.16
N GLY A 76 8.89 4.14 -5.40
CA GLY A 76 7.81 3.62 -6.22
C GLY A 76 6.60 3.17 -5.39
N PHE A 77 5.44 3.15 -6.04
CA PHE A 77 4.20 2.63 -5.46
C PHE A 77 3.47 1.74 -6.47
N PHE A 78 3.03 0.57 -6.02
CA PHE A 78 2.52 -0.49 -6.89
C PHE A 78 1.24 -1.08 -6.31
N PHE A 79 0.22 -1.30 -7.14
CA PHE A 79 -1.01 -1.94 -6.71
C PHE A 79 -1.76 -2.56 -7.89
N ASP A 80 -2.71 -3.45 -7.60
CA ASP A 80 -3.63 -3.96 -8.61
C ASP A 80 -4.72 -2.92 -8.91
N LYS A 81 -4.68 -2.33 -10.11
CA LYS A 81 -5.67 -1.35 -10.57
C LYS A 81 -7.03 -1.95 -10.92
N HIS A 82 -7.10 -3.26 -11.12
CA HIS A 82 -8.33 -3.96 -11.52
C HIS A 82 -9.18 -4.35 -10.32
N ASP A 83 -8.57 -4.57 -9.16
CA ASP A 83 -9.31 -4.75 -7.91
C ASP A 83 -9.82 -3.39 -7.39
N THR A 84 -11.14 -3.26 -7.28
CA THR A 84 -11.80 -2.00 -6.92
C THR A 84 -11.50 -1.57 -5.47
N ASN A 85 -11.38 -2.52 -4.55
CA ASN A 85 -11.10 -2.22 -3.14
C ASN A 85 -9.63 -1.83 -2.97
N ILE A 86 -8.72 -2.58 -3.60
CA ILE A 86 -7.29 -2.23 -3.65
C ILE A 86 -7.08 -0.85 -4.27
N ASN A 87 -7.71 -0.56 -5.41
CA ASN A 87 -7.58 0.71 -6.10
C ASN A 87 -8.05 1.90 -5.23
N LYS A 88 -9.13 1.74 -4.47
CA LYS A 88 -9.60 2.76 -3.51
C LYS A 88 -8.58 3.03 -2.41
N ILE A 89 -8.07 1.98 -1.76
CA ILE A 89 -7.06 2.09 -0.71
C ILE A 89 -5.79 2.75 -1.25
N ALA A 90 -5.31 2.24 -2.39
CA ALA A 90 -4.09 2.69 -3.04
C ALA A 90 -4.15 4.18 -3.42
N LYS A 91 -5.24 4.64 -4.03
CA LYS A 91 -5.43 6.05 -4.40
C LYS A 91 -5.43 6.98 -3.19
N GLU A 92 -6.03 6.56 -2.07
CA GLU A 92 -6.02 7.37 -0.86
C GLU A 92 -4.62 7.46 -0.24
N ILE A 93 -3.89 6.33 -0.18
CA ILE A 93 -2.48 6.32 0.25
C ILE A 93 -1.64 7.21 -0.68
N MET A 94 -1.82 7.11 -2.00
CA MET A 94 -1.09 7.94 -2.97
C MET A 94 -1.35 9.42 -2.75
N ARG A 95 -2.62 9.81 -2.59
CA ARG A 95 -3.03 11.19 -2.39
C ARG A 95 -2.41 11.77 -1.11
N ILE A 96 -2.51 11.05 0.00
CA ILE A 96 -1.97 11.48 1.30
C ILE A 96 -0.45 11.58 1.27
N ASN A 97 0.21 10.61 0.64
CA ASN A 97 1.66 10.59 0.57
C ASN A 97 2.22 11.46 -0.55
N GLY A 98 1.42 11.97 -1.49
CA GLY A 98 1.87 12.77 -2.61
C GLY A 98 2.65 11.98 -3.68
N PHE A 99 2.26 10.73 -3.93
CA PHE A 99 2.72 10.00 -5.11
C PHE A 99 2.10 10.59 -6.37
N LYS A 100 2.88 10.66 -7.45
CA LYS A 100 2.43 11.09 -8.76
C LYS A 100 2.26 9.87 -9.65
N ASP A 101 1.10 9.76 -10.29
CA ASP A 101 0.84 8.75 -11.31
C ASP A 101 1.10 9.35 -12.70
N THR A 102 2.02 8.73 -13.43
CA THR A 102 2.38 9.09 -14.81
C THR A 102 2.25 7.89 -15.75
N CYS A 103 1.56 6.83 -15.32
CA CYS A 103 1.33 5.64 -16.13
C CYS A 103 0.44 5.99 -17.34
N LYS A 104 0.83 5.51 -18.53
CA LYS A 104 0.11 5.71 -19.78
C LYS A 104 -0.85 4.56 -20.07
#